data_AF-A0A8T4WYA0-F1
#
_entry.id   AF-A0A8T4WYA0-F1
#
_cell.length_a   1.000
_cell.length_b   1.000
_cell.length_c   1.000
_cell.angle_alpha   90.00
_cell.angle_beta   90.00
_cell.angle_gamma   90.00
#
_symmetry.space_group_name_H-M   'P 1'
#
loop_
_entity.id
_entity.type
_entity.pdbx_description
1 polymer ?
#
loop_
_entity_poly.entity_id
_entity_poly.type
_entity_poly.pdbx_seq_one_letter_code
_entity_poly.pdbx_strand_id
1 'polypeptide(L)'
;MNARKKADMANRLKKQSKYEKKATKQEKKIAKYEKKIDKYQKKIKKLREGDGWVIGSRDKKIKKCEAKIDKYKKKIEKSRQKKKEYHNKANKFINKGKEKSKRKAERTSSLSKELESLKRSSKYVKTADIQRAIERNRLDKAERLIENGKEKVDKINTIEENLSGLKEKESMIDTREIEEALEEGDVEKTKELLEGLKEK
;
A
#
# COMPACT_ATOMS: atom_id res chain seq x y z
N MET A 1 19.28 -3.45 15.32
CA MET A 1 18.42 -4.56 15.80
C MET A 1 18.19 -4.40 17.30
N ASN A 2 16.95 -4.18 17.74
CA ASN A 2 16.61 -3.74 19.11
C ASN A 2 17.03 -4.78 20.18
N ALA A 3 17.65 -4.36 21.29
CA ALA A 3 18.25 -5.24 22.31
C ALA A 3 17.26 -6.29 22.86
N ARG A 4 15.99 -5.93 23.00
CA ARG A 4 14.89 -6.83 23.39
C ARG A 4 14.75 -8.02 22.43
N LYS A 5 14.89 -7.82 21.12
CA LYS A 5 14.79 -8.90 20.12
C LYS A 5 15.95 -9.89 20.21
N LYS A 6 17.16 -9.41 20.51
CA LYS A 6 18.34 -10.25 20.74
C LYS A 6 18.16 -11.12 21.99
N ALA A 7 17.70 -10.53 23.09
CA ALA A 7 17.40 -11.27 24.33
C ALA A 7 16.33 -12.35 24.12
N ASP A 8 15.26 -12.03 23.37
CA ASP A 8 14.18 -12.96 23.06
C ASP A 8 14.67 -14.16 22.24
N MET A 9 15.53 -13.91 21.25
CA MET A 9 16.15 -14.94 20.42
C MET A 9 17.08 -15.83 21.25
N ALA A 10 17.94 -15.23 22.08
CA ALA A 10 18.84 -15.95 22.97
C ALA A 10 18.08 -16.86 23.94
N ASN A 11 16.96 -16.39 24.50
CA ASN A 11 16.11 -17.20 25.39
C ASN A 11 15.47 -18.40 24.67
N ARG A 12 15.08 -18.24 23.40
CA ARG A 12 14.55 -19.36 22.59
C ARG A 12 15.64 -20.38 22.28
N LEU A 13 16.84 -19.94 21.90
CA LEU A 13 17.99 -20.81 21.64
C LEU A 13 18.41 -21.58 22.91
N LYS A 14 18.43 -20.91 24.07
CA LYS A 14 18.67 -21.57 25.36
C LYS A 14 17.63 -22.67 25.66
N LYS A 15 16.34 -22.37 25.43
CA LYS A 15 15.26 -23.36 25.61
C LYS A 15 15.38 -24.52 24.62
N GLN A 16 15.70 -24.25 23.36
CA GLN A 16 15.94 -25.27 22.34
C GLN A 16 17.08 -26.22 22.75
N SER A 17 18.26 -25.66 23.07
CA SER A 17 19.42 -26.42 23.52
C SER A 17 19.10 -27.29 24.75
N LYS A 18 18.29 -26.78 25.68
CA LYS A 18 17.83 -27.57 26.85
C LYS A 18 17.02 -28.80 26.43
N TYR A 19 16.15 -28.69 25.43
CA TYR A 19 15.35 -29.83 24.95
C TYR A 19 16.16 -30.81 24.10
N GLU A 20 17.09 -30.33 23.29
CA GLU A 20 18.04 -31.17 22.56
C GLU A 20 18.91 -32.00 23.51
N LYS A 21 19.46 -31.39 24.57
CA LYS A 21 20.18 -32.11 25.64
C LYS A 21 19.33 -33.18 26.33
N LYS A 22 18.03 -32.94 26.49
CA LYS A 22 17.10 -33.96 27.02
C LYS A 22 16.86 -35.09 26.03
N ALA A 23 16.75 -34.79 24.73
CA ALA A 23 16.60 -35.78 23.67
C ALA A 23 17.84 -36.69 23.57
N THR A 24 19.05 -36.12 23.58
CA THR A 24 20.30 -36.90 23.57
C THR A 24 20.47 -37.76 24.83
N LYS A 25 19.98 -37.29 25.99
CA LYS A 25 19.94 -38.12 27.21
C LYS A 25 19.00 -39.33 27.06
N GLN A 26 17.88 -39.21 26.36
CA GLN A 26 17.00 -40.36 26.07
C GLN A 26 17.64 -41.33 25.07
N GLU A 27 18.35 -40.82 24.07
CA GLU A 27 19.10 -41.63 23.12
C GLU A 27 20.20 -42.47 23.78
N LYS A 28 20.97 -41.88 24.70
CA LYS A 28 21.94 -42.63 25.53
C LYS A 28 21.27 -43.72 26.38
N LYS A 29 20.03 -43.50 26.84
CA LYS A 29 19.27 -44.54 27.58
C LYS A 29 18.83 -45.67 26.67
N ILE A 30 18.37 -45.36 25.46
CA ILE A 30 17.99 -46.35 24.44
C ILE A 30 19.18 -47.25 24.13
N ALA A 31 20.34 -46.67 23.80
CA ALA A 31 21.56 -47.43 23.52
C ALA A 31 21.99 -48.34 24.69
N LYS A 32 21.84 -47.88 25.94
CA LYS A 32 22.10 -48.70 27.14
C LYS A 32 21.13 -49.89 27.26
N TYR A 33 19.87 -49.73 26.86
CA TYR A 33 18.88 -50.81 26.89
C TYR A 33 19.08 -51.79 25.73
N GLU A 34 19.43 -51.31 24.54
CA GLU A 34 19.78 -52.16 23.38
C GLU A 34 20.97 -53.07 23.72
N LYS A 35 22.06 -52.52 24.28
CA LYS A 35 23.19 -53.33 24.78
C LYS A 35 22.79 -54.38 25.82
N LYS A 36 21.75 -54.11 26.65
CA LYS A 36 21.24 -55.10 27.62
C LYS A 36 20.44 -56.18 26.93
N ILE A 37 19.62 -55.84 25.93
CA ILE A 37 18.87 -56.80 25.11
C ILE A 37 19.85 -57.75 24.43
N ASP A 38 20.90 -57.23 23.77
CA ASP A 38 21.92 -58.05 23.10
C ASP A 38 22.58 -59.05 24.07
N LYS A 39 22.90 -58.61 25.30
CA LYS A 39 23.46 -59.49 26.33
C LYS A 39 22.50 -60.63 26.68
N TYR A 40 21.20 -60.36 26.80
CA TYR A 40 20.21 -61.40 27.09
C TYR A 40 19.96 -62.31 25.88
N GLN A 41 19.97 -61.78 24.65
CA GLN A 41 19.86 -62.58 23.43
C GLN A 41 21.05 -63.53 23.27
N LYS A 42 22.29 -63.05 23.50
CA LYS A 42 23.49 -63.91 23.53
C LYS A 42 23.40 -64.99 24.61
N LYS A 43 22.82 -64.67 25.78
CA LYS A 43 22.60 -65.64 26.85
C LYS A 43 21.58 -66.71 26.46
N ILE A 44 20.49 -66.33 25.78
CA ILE A 44 19.50 -67.28 25.25
C ILE A 44 20.15 -68.19 24.21
N LYS A 45 20.93 -67.64 23.27
CA LYS A 45 21.65 -68.41 22.26
C LYS A 45 22.54 -69.49 22.89
N LYS A 46 23.39 -69.10 23.85
CA LYS A 46 24.23 -70.05 24.63
C LYS A 46 23.43 -71.11 25.39
N LEU A 47 22.26 -70.75 25.93
CA LEU A 47 21.39 -71.71 26.63
C LEU A 47 20.77 -72.72 25.66
N ARG A 48 20.46 -72.31 24.42
CA ARG A 48 19.91 -73.18 23.38
C ARG A 48 20.97 -74.14 22.84
N GLU A 49 22.20 -73.67 22.65
CA GLU A 49 23.33 -74.41 22.07
C GLU A 49 24.08 -75.33 23.06
N GLY A 50 23.82 -75.25 24.36
CA GLY A 50 24.56 -76.06 25.35
C GLY A 50 24.00 -77.48 25.49
N ASP A 51 24.82 -78.52 25.37
CA ASP A 51 24.33 -79.91 25.31
C ASP A 51 24.10 -80.60 26.68
N GLY A 52 24.36 -79.93 27.82
CA GLY A 52 24.39 -80.61 29.13
C GLY A 52 23.25 -80.32 30.14
N TRP A 53 22.23 -79.52 29.80
CA TRP A 53 21.19 -79.11 30.77
C TRP A 53 19.87 -79.84 30.57
N VAL A 54 19.27 -80.34 31.68
CA VAL A 54 17.88 -80.83 31.73
C VAL A 54 16.94 -79.81 31.10
N ILE A 55 16.21 -80.22 30.06
CA ILE A 55 15.40 -79.39 29.15
C ILE A 55 14.49 -78.43 29.95
N GLY A 56 13.79 -78.92 30.98
CA GLY A 56 12.87 -78.10 31.78
C GLY A 56 13.52 -76.95 32.57
N SER A 57 14.77 -77.06 32.99
CA SER A 57 15.50 -75.98 33.70
C SER A 57 16.00 -74.90 32.74
N ARG A 58 16.37 -75.32 31.51
CA ARG A 58 16.81 -74.45 30.42
C ARG A 58 15.68 -73.53 29.97
N ASP A 59 14.49 -74.08 29.74
CA ASP A 59 13.33 -73.31 29.28
C ASP A 59 12.89 -72.25 30.28
N LYS A 60 12.88 -72.57 31.58
CA LYS A 60 12.60 -71.58 32.64
C LYS A 60 13.59 -70.40 32.60
N LYS A 61 14.89 -70.67 32.35
CA LYS A 61 15.91 -69.62 32.23
C LYS A 61 15.77 -68.80 30.95
N ILE A 62 15.40 -69.41 29.83
CA ILE A 62 15.13 -68.73 28.56
C ILE A 62 13.92 -67.79 28.74
N LYS A 63 12.80 -68.28 29.28
CA LYS A 63 11.60 -67.46 29.56
C LYS A 63 11.91 -66.25 30.45
N LYS A 64 12.77 -66.43 31.47
CA LYS A 64 13.22 -65.33 32.34
C LYS A 64 14.07 -64.28 31.59
N CYS A 65 14.85 -64.70 30.59
CA CYS A 65 15.61 -63.79 29.74
C CYS A 65 14.70 -63.05 28.74
N GLU A 66 13.73 -63.74 28.14
CA GLU A 66 12.73 -63.17 27.23
C GLU A 66 11.90 -62.10 27.94
N ALA A 67 11.38 -62.39 29.14
CA ALA A 67 10.65 -61.42 29.95
C ALA A 67 11.48 -60.15 30.26
N LYS A 68 12.80 -60.30 30.46
CA LYS A 68 13.70 -59.15 30.65
C LYS A 68 13.90 -58.36 29.35
N ILE A 69 14.03 -59.03 28.21
CA ILE A 69 14.11 -58.39 26.89
C ILE A 69 12.86 -57.55 26.66
N ASP A 70 11.67 -58.09 26.89
CA ASP A 70 10.40 -57.36 26.70
C ASP A 70 10.29 -56.15 27.63
N LYS A 71 10.72 -56.30 28.89
CA LYS A 71 10.81 -55.17 29.83
C LYS A 71 11.73 -54.07 29.31
N TYR A 72 12.84 -54.40 28.66
CA TYR A 72 13.73 -53.41 28.05
C TYR A 72 13.17 -52.81 26.75
N LYS A 73 12.50 -53.60 25.91
CA LYS A 73 11.79 -53.10 24.71
C LYS A 73 10.74 -52.05 25.08
N LYS A 74 9.90 -52.32 26.09
CA LYS A 74 8.92 -51.34 26.62
C LYS A 74 9.60 -50.06 27.15
N LYS A 75 10.78 -50.17 27.76
CA LYS A 75 11.56 -49.00 28.22
C LYS A 75 12.15 -48.19 27.06
N ILE A 76 12.60 -48.84 26.00
CA ILE A 76 13.07 -48.20 24.76
C ILE A 76 11.93 -47.41 24.13
N GLU A 77 10.74 -48.01 24.00
CA GLU A 77 9.57 -47.36 23.43
C GLU A 77 9.17 -46.09 24.20
N LYS A 78 9.05 -46.18 25.53
CA LYS A 78 8.80 -45.00 26.38
C LYS A 78 9.88 -43.91 26.22
N SER A 79 11.14 -44.31 26.02
CA SER A 79 12.24 -43.36 25.80
C SER A 79 12.18 -42.73 24.41
N ARG A 80 11.78 -43.49 23.37
CA ARG A 80 11.57 -42.99 22.00
C ARG A 80 10.42 -41.98 21.95
N GLN A 81 9.30 -42.26 22.63
CA GLN A 81 8.18 -41.32 22.76
C GLN A 81 8.64 -40.00 23.42
N LYS A 82 9.35 -40.08 24.56
CA LYS A 82 9.92 -38.89 25.21
C LYS A 82 10.91 -38.14 24.33
N LYS A 83 11.75 -38.83 23.56
CA LYS A 83 12.68 -38.21 22.59
C LYS A 83 11.90 -37.41 21.54
N LYS A 84 10.86 -38.01 20.93
CA LYS A 84 9.97 -37.34 19.96
C LYS A 84 9.30 -36.11 20.57
N GLU A 85 8.80 -36.23 21.80
CA GLU A 85 8.14 -35.12 22.51
C GLU A 85 9.11 -33.94 22.75
N TYR A 86 10.36 -34.21 23.16
CA TYR A 86 11.37 -33.17 23.32
C TYR A 86 11.77 -32.53 21.99
N HIS A 87 11.88 -33.32 20.92
CA HIS A 87 12.16 -32.80 19.58
C HIS A 87 11.03 -31.87 19.10
N ASN A 88 9.77 -32.27 19.29
CA ASN A 88 8.61 -31.43 18.95
C ASN A 88 8.59 -30.13 19.77
N LYS A 89 8.91 -30.21 21.07
CA LYS A 89 9.03 -29.02 21.93
C LYS A 89 10.14 -28.09 21.45
N ALA A 90 11.30 -28.61 21.02
CA ALA A 90 12.37 -27.82 20.43
C ALA A 90 11.92 -27.12 19.13
N ASN A 91 11.31 -27.86 18.21
CA ASN A 91 10.83 -27.33 16.93
C ASN A 91 9.76 -26.24 17.07
N LYS A 92 8.90 -26.31 18.09
CA LYS A 92 7.90 -25.28 18.38
C LYS A 92 8.53 -23.90 18.62
N PHE A 93 9.75 -23.84 19.18
CA PHE A 93 10.45 -22.56 19.38
C PHE A 93 11.03 -21.99 18.08
N ILE A 94 11.41 -22.85 17.13
CA ILE A 94 11.88 -22.45 15.80
C ILE A 94 10.72 -21.90 14.96
N ASN A 95 9.60 -22.64 14.90
CA ASN A 95 8.46 -22.29 14.04
C ASN A 95 7.79 -20.97 14.47
N LYS A 96 7.71 -20.69 15.78
CA LYS A 96 7.21 -19.40 16.29
C LYS A 96 8.04 -18.19 15.80
N GLY A 97 9.32 -18.38 15.51
CA GLY A 97 10.17 -17.33 14.93
C GLY A 97 9.87 -17.08 13.46
N LYS A 98 9.72 -18.17 12.69
CA LYS A 98 9.41 -18.12 11.25
C LYS A 98 8.03 -17.51 11.00
N GLU A 99 7.01 -17.90 11.75
CA GLU A 99 5.64 -17.40 11.59
C GLU A 99 5.52 -15.89 11.86
N LYS A 100 6.17 -15.38 12.92
CA LYS A 100 6.21 -13.94 13.20
C LYS A 100 6.90 -13.15 12.07
N SER A 101 7.93 -13.74 11.46
CA SER A 101 8.65 -13.11 10.36
C SER A 101 7.79 -13.07 9.09
N LYS A 102 7.06 -14.15 8.80
CA LYS A 102 6.11 -14.23 7.67
C LYS A 102 5.01 -13.19 7.79
N ARG A 103 4.33 -13.10 8.94
CA ARG A 103 3.28 -12.07 9.17
C ARG A 103 3.81 -10.64 9.04
N LYS A 104 5.06 -10.41 9.45
CA LYS A 104 5.70 -9.10 9.27
C LYS A 104 5.90 -8.78 7.79
N ALA A 105 6.40 -9.74 7.01
CA ALA A 105 6.61 -9.60 5.58
C ALA A 105 5.29 -9.33 4.82
N GLU A 106 4.23 -10.08 5.16
CA GLU A 106 2.88 -9.88 4.62
C GLU A 106 2.37 -8.47 4.91
N ARG A 107 2.51 -8.00 6.16
CA ARG A 107 2.09 -6.64 6.54
C ARG A 107 2.87 -5.54 5.81
N THR A 108 4.18 -5.71 5.64
CA THR A 108 4.99 -4.75 4.87
C THR A 108 4.63 -4.73 3.39
N SER A 109 4.28 -5.89 2.81
CA SER A 109 3.80 -5.96 1.42
C SER A 109 2.46 -5.24 1.25
N SER A 110 1.52 -5.44 2.18
CA SER A 110 0.23 -4.75 2.17
C SER A 110 0.39 -3.23 2.25
N LEU A 111 1.19 -2.73 3.21
CA LEU A 111 1.47 -1.30 3.36
C LEU A 111 2.15 -0.72 2.12
N SER A 112 3.04 -1.48 1.47
CA SER A 112 3.67 -1.02 0.23
C SER A 112 2.67 -0.88 -0.92
N LYS A 113 1.67 -1.77 -1.01
CA LYS A 113 0.60 -1.67 -2.01
C LYS A 113 -0.32 -0.48 -1.74
N GLU A 114 -0.68 -0.23 -0.47
CA GLU A 114 -1.45 0.94 -0.07
C GLU A 114 -0.70 2.24 -0.39
N LEU A 115 0.60 2.30 -0.09
CA LEU A 115 1.42 3.48 -0.38
C LEU A 115 1.48 3.77 -1.89
N GLU A 116 1.64 2.74 -2.72
CA GLU A 116 1.59 2.87 -4.19
C GLU A 116 0.23 3.38 -4.67
N SER A 117 -0.86 2.85 -4.11
CA SER A 117 -2.22 3.32 -4.42
C SER A 117 -2.41 4.80 -4.06
N LEU A 118 -1.94 5.22 -2.89
CA LEU A 118 -1.97 6.61 -2.43
C LEU A 118 -1.11 7.54 -3.29
N LYS A 119 0.08 7.09 -3.72
CA LYS A 119 0.92 7.87 -4.64
C LYS A 119 0.23 8.09 -5.98
N ARG A 120 -0.43 7.07 -6.52
CA ARG A 120 -1.21 7.17 -7.76
C ARG A 120 -2.37 8.16 -7.59
N SER A 121 -3.18 8.01 -6.54
CA SER A 121 -4.31 8.92 -6.31
C SER A 121 -3.85 10.36 -6.09
N SER A 122 -2.78 10.60 -5.31
CA SER A 122 -2.19 11.93 -5.12
C SER A 122 -1.73 12.56 -6.44
N LYS A 123 -1.15 11.78 -7.35
CA LYS A 123 -0.77 12.26 -8.69
C LYS A 123 -1.99 12.71 -9.48
N TYR A 124 -3.09 11.95 -9.44
CA TYR A 124 -4.35 12.31 -10.11
C TYR A 124 -4.99 13.58 -9.53
N VAL A 125 -4.97 13.76 -8.20
CA VAL A 125 -5.50 14.98 -7.57
C VAL A 125 -4.71 16.21 -8.02
N LYS A 126 -3.36 16.14 -8.02
CA LYS A 126 -2.51 17.25 -8.49
C LYS A 126 -2.79 17.63 -9.94
N THR A 127 -3.01 16.65 -10.82
CA THR A 127 -3.36 16.94 -12.22
C THR A 127 -4.72 17.58 -12.38
N ALA A 128 -5.73 17.17 -11.59
CA ALA A 128 -7.07 17.73 -11.64
C ALA A 128 -7.11 19.18 -11.11
N ASP A 129 -6.32 19.50 -10.08
CA ASP A 129 -6.24 20.87 -9.55
C ASP A 129 -5.54 21.82 -10.53
N ILE A 130 -4.50 21.34 -11.22
CA ILE A 130 -3.83 22.10 -12.30
C ILE A 130 -4.80 22.33 -13.48
N GLN A 131 -5.58 21.32 -13.88
CA GLN A 131 -6.58 21.47 -14.94
C GLN A 131 -7.66 22.50 -14.59
N ARG A 132 -8.19 22.45 -13.36
CA ARG A 132 -9.15 23.46 -12.88
C ARG A 132 -8.56 24.87 -12.86
N ALA A 133 -7.29 25.03 -12.50
CA ALA A 133 -6.63 26.34 -12.54
C ALA A 133 -6.46 26.87 -13.96
N ILE A 134 -6.13 26.01 -14.93
CA ILE A 134 -6.04 26.38 -16.35
C ILE A 134 -7.40 26.79 -16.89
N GLU A 135 -8.48 26.06 -16.55
CA GLU A 135 -9.83 26.39 -16.97
C GLU A 135 -10.30 27.74 -16.40
N ARG A 136 -10.04 28.02 -15.12
CA ARG A 136 -10.34 29.34 -14.53
C ARG A 136 -9.61 30.46 -15.26
N ASN A 137 -8.30 30.32 -15.49
CA ASN A 137 -7.54 31.33 -16.23
C ASN A 137 -8.07 31.57 -17.66
N ARG A 138 -8.60 30.52 -18.32
CA ARG A 138 -9.23 30.66 -19.65
C ARG A 138 -10.55 31.41 -19.56
N LEU A 139 -11.38 31.11 -18.55
CA LEU A 139 -12.64 31.81 -18.30
C LEU A 139 -12.40 33.28 -17.97
N ASP A 140 -11.49 33.59 -17.04
CA ASP A 140 -11.13 34.96 -16.68
C ASP A 140 -10.64 35.76 -17.90
N LYS A 141 -9.88 35.12 -18.79
CA LYS A 141 -9.43 35.75 -20.04
C LYS A 141 -10.59 36.01 -21.00
N ALA A 142 -11.51 35.06 -21.13
CA ALA A 142 -12.70 35.21 -21.96
C ALA A 142 -13.62 36.32 -21.43
N GLU A 143 -13.84 36.38 -20.12
CA GLU A 143 -14.62 37.43 -19.46
C GLU A 143 -14.03 38.82 -19.73
N ARG A 144 -12.72 39.01 -19.58
CA ARG A 144 -12.07 40.29 -19.93
C ARG A 144 -12.22 40.68 -21.40
N LEU A 145 -12.19 39.70 -22.31
CA LEU A 145 -12.39 39.97 -23.73
C LEU A 145 -13.84 40.38 -24.02
N ILE A 146 -14.80 39.75 -23.33
CA ILE A 146 -16.22 40.12 -23.41
C ILE A 146 -16.42 41.54 -22.84
N GLU A 147 -15.85 41.85 -21.68
CA GLU A 147 -15.92 43.17 -21.04
C GLU A 147 -15.36 44.26 -21.98
N ASN A 148 -14.16 44.04 -22.53
CA ASN A 148 -13.56 44.95 -23.51
C ASN A 148 -14.40 45.08 -24.79
N GLY A 149 -15.08 44.00 -25.18
CA GLY A 149 -16.01 43.99 -26.31
C GLY A 149 -17.23 44.86 -26.04
N LYS A 150 -17.82 44.75 -24.85
CA LYS A 150 -18.95 45.58 -24.40
C LYS A 150 -18.57 47.05 -24.36
N GLU A 151 -17.43 47.41 -23.75
CA GLU A 151 -16.96 48.79 -23.72
C GLU A 151 -16.79 49.41 -25.11
N LYS A 152 -16.36 48.60 -26.09
CA LYS A 152 -16.26 49.06 -27.49
C LYS A 152 -17.64 49.25 -28.13
N VAL A 153 -18.58 48.34 -27.88
CA VAL A 153 -19.96 48.46 -28.36
C VAL A 153 -20.62 49.70 -27.77
N ASP A 154 -20.46 49.95 -26.46
CA ASP A 154 -21.02 51.14 -25.80
C ASP A 154 -20.46 52.43 -26.43
N LYS A 155 -19.15 52.48 -26.73
CA LYS A 155 -18.55 53.62 -27.44
C LYS A 155 -19.11 53.80 -28.85
N ILE A 156 -19.36 52.71 -29.58
CA ILE A 156 -19.98 52.77 -30.91
C ILE A 156 -21.40 53.34 -30.80
N ASN A 157 -22.19 52.84 -29.84
CA ASN A 157 -23.55 53.33 -29.62
C ASN A 157 -23.57 54.83 -29.29
N THR A 158 -22.65 55.32 -28.45
CA THR A 158 -22.53 56.77 -28.16
C THR A 158 -22.17 57.58 -29.41
N ILE A 159 -21.30 57.06 -30.28
CA ILE A 159 -20.98 57.73 -31.55
C ILE A 159 -22.21 57.76 -32.47
N GLU A 160 -22.96 56.67 -32.56
CA GLU A 160 -24.18 56.58 -33.36
C GLU A 160 -25.27 57.55 -32.87
N GLU A 161 -25.47 57.65 -31.55
CA GLU A 161 -26.38 58.64 -30.95
C GLU A 161 -25.96 60.08 -31.28
N ASN A 162 -24.67 60.41 -31.14
CA ASN A 162 -24.15 61.73 -31.48
C ASN A 162 -24.31 62.05 -32.98
N LEU A 163 -24.07 61.08 -33.87
CA LEU A 163 -24.29 61.24 -35.31
C LEU A 163 -25.76 61.44 -35.65
N SER A 164 -26.68 60.74 -34.97
CA SER A 164 -28.12 60.94 -35.13
C SER A 164 -28.53 62.35 -34.74
N GLY A 165 -28.05 62.85 -33.59
CA GLY A 165 -28.32 64.23 -33.15
C GLY A 165 -27.75 65.29 -34.10
N LEU A 166 -26.59 65.03 -34.71
CA LEU A 166 -26.03 65.92 -35.75
C LEU A 166 -26.88 65.93 -37.03
N LYS A 167 -27.38 64.77 -37.48
CA LYS A 167 -28.28 64.69 -38.64
C LYS A 167 -29.61 65.40 -38.39
N GLU A 168 -30.16 65.30 -37.17
CA GLU A 168 -31.35 66.07 -36.80
C GLU A 168 -31.08 67.57 -36.85
N LYS A 169 -29.94 68.04 -36.30
CA LYS A 169 -29.53 69.45 -36.41
C LYS A 169 -29.35 69.90 -37.86
N GLU A 170 -28.71 69.08 -38.70
CA GLU A 170 -28.52 69.36 -40.12
C GLU A 170 -29.86 69.45 -40.86
N SER A 171 -30.83 68.59 -40.55
CA SER A 171 -32.18 68.66 -41.13
C SER A 171 -33.01 69.88 -40.69
N MET A 172 -32.63 70.54 -39.60
CA MET A 172 -33.23 71.80 -39.13
C MET A 172 -32.61 73.04 -39.78
N ILE A 173 -31.52 72.88 -40.54
CA ILE A 173 -30.95 73.95 -41.35
C ILE A 173 -31.78 74.02 -42.63
N ASP A 174 -32.67 75.01 -42.70
CA ASP A 174 -33.43 75.28 -43.92
C ASP A 174 -32.51 75.98 -44.93
N THR A 175 -31.71 75.18 -45.65
CA THR A 175 -30.75 75.67 -46.65
C THR A 175 -31.43 76.41 -47.79
N ARG A 176 -32.75 76.20 -47.95
CA ARG A 176 -33.56 76.78 -49.02
C ARG A 176 -33.69 78.30 -48.89
N GLU A 177 -33.82 78.84 -47.67
CA GLU A 177 -33.87 80.29 -47.46
C GLU A 177 -32.53 80.97 -47.76
N ILE A 178 -31.42 80.25 -47.58
CA ILE A 178 -30.06 80.73 -47.90
C ILE A 178 -29.81 80.67 -49.41
N GLU A 179 -30.23 79.58 -50.06
CA GLU A 179 -30.16 79.43 -51.51
C GLU A 179 -31.00 80.50 -52.23
N GLU A 180 -32.22 80.76 -51.75
CA GLU A 180 -33.09 81.81 -52.30
C GLU A 180 -32.48 83.22 -52.11
N ALA A 181 -31.93 83.54 -50.93
CA ALA A 181 -31.27 84.83 -50.70
C ALA A 181 -30.00 85.03 -51.55
N LEU A 182 -29.25 83.96 -51.82
CA LEU A 182 -28.09 83.96 -52.72
C LEU A 182 -28.50 84.18 -54.19
N GLU A 183 -29.56 83.53 -54.65
CA GLU A 183 -30.12 83.71 -55.99
C GLU A 183 -30.67 85.13 -56.20
N GLU A 184 -31.24 85.73 -55.15
CA GLU A 184 -31.71 87.13 -55.15
C GLU A 184 -30.57 88.16 -55.08
N GLY A 185 -29.33 87.73 -54.80
CA GLY A 185 -28.16 88.61 -54.69
C GLY A 185 -28.14 89.48 -53.43
N ASP A 186 -28.94 89.14 -52.41
CA ASP A 186 -29.03 89.87 -51.15
C ASP A 186 -27.93 89.42 -50.18
N VAL A 187 -26.74 90.00 -50.38
CA VAL A 187 -25.51 89.67 -49.64
C VAL A 187 -25.68 89.87 -48.14
N GLU A 188 -26.51 90.83 -47.71
CA GLU A 188 -26.66 91.20 -46.30
C GLU A 188 -27.55 90.20 -45.56
N LYS A 189 -28.69 89.83 -46.16
CA LYS A 189 -29.57 88.77 -45.65
C LYS A 189 -28.90 87.39 -45.64
N THR A 190 -28.10 87.09 -46.68
CA THR A 190 -27.33 85.85 -46.74
C THR A 190 -26.31 85.77 -45.60
N LYS A 191 -25.64 86.89 -45.30
CA LYS A 191 -24.63 86.97 -44.24
C LYS A 191 -25.23 86.82 -42.85
N GLU A 192 -26.40 87.40 -42.62
CA GLU A 192 -27.15 87.32 -41.36
C GLU A 192 -27.65 85.89 -41.09
N LEU A 193 -28.18 85.20 -42.12
CA LEU A 193 -28.57 83.78 -42.03
C LEU A 193 -27.36 82.87 -41.79
N LEU A 194 -26.21 83.15 -42.42
CA LEU A 194 -24.95 82.42 -42.19
C LEU A 194 -24.38 82.65 -40.78
N GLU A 195 -24.54 83.83 -40.20
CA GLU A 195 -24.14 84.11 -38.80
C GLU A 195 -25.07 83.41 -37.81
N GLY A 196 -26.39 83.42 -38.05
CA GLY A 196 -27.35 82.68 -37.23
C GLY A 196 -27.15 81.16 -37.22
N LEU A 197 -26.55 80.60 -38.28
CA LEU A 197 -26.14 79.19 -38.33
C LEU A 197 -24.86 78.88 -37.55
N LYS A 198 -23.97 79.87 -37.34
CA LYS A 198 -22.73 79.67 -36.56
C LYS A 198 -22.98 79.64 -35.06
N GLU A 199 -24.10 80.15 -34.59
CA GLU A 199 -24.45 80.23 -33.16
C GLU A 199 -25.29 79.03 -32.64
N LYS A 200 -25.70 78.09 -33.50
CA LYS A 200 -26.55 76.90 -33.16
C LYS A 200 -25.78 75.56 -33.19
#